data_AF-A0A4R6GRH8-F1
#
_entry.id   AF-A0A4R6GRH8-F1
#
_cell.length_a   1.000
_cell.length_b   1.000
_cell.length_c   1.000
_cell.angle_alpha   90.00
_cell.angle_beta   90.00
_cell.angle_gamma   90.00
#
_symmetry.space_group_name_H-M   'P 1'
#
loop_
_entity.id
_entity.type
_entity.pdbx_description
1 polymer ?
#
loop_
_entity_poly.entity_id
_entity_poly.type
_entity_poly.pdbx_seq_one_letter_code
_entity_poly.pdbx_strand_id
1 'polypeptide(L)'
;MKKLIFGILTFCVFSSFAQKKQLDELTFDDCQNSAFFQKVKNNTNVLRYTAADGSLLEIGDTLVIGVPSGSITATTAVGAGNTVGVAKARSRTKSSFTTIIMGRPAGFGSIMNAMAGEAPENAGANMQGEIVVISEMKVSHKGSRKKPLALTILLGEPNGRAFGINKYMSVVDYEKSVLGGEIRSLNAPMTRDEAISKLKESKELLDLGLMEQSEYDKIKQELTPVIMEQ
;
A
#
# COMPACT_ATOMS: atom_id res chain seq x y z
N MET A 1 -40.49 -42.01 39.21
CA MET A 1 -40.69 -40.61 38.80
C MET A 1 -39.33 -39.96 38.63
N LYS A 2 -39.08 -39.34 37.46
CA LYS A 2 -38.37 -38.06 37.22
C LYS A 2 -37.01 -37.83 37.90
N LYS A 3 -35.93 -37.35 37.30
CA LYS A 3 -35.51 -36.86 35.97
C LYS A 3 -33.97 -36.69 36.11
N LEU A 4 -33.17 -37.21 35.19
CA LEU A 4 -32.42 -36.43 34.19
C LEU A 4 -31.41 -35.41 34.76
N ILE A 5 -30.12 -35.78 34.85
CA ILE A 5 -29.00 -34.83 34.76
C ILE A 5 -27.90 -35.49 33.91
N PHE A 6 -28.02 -35.35 32.59
CA PHE A 6 -26.91 -35.50 31.66
C PHE A 6 -26.37 -34.09 31.43
N GLY A 7 -25.23 -33.77 32.03
CA GLY A 7 -24.52 -32.52 31.79
C GLY A 7 -23.90 -32.56 30.40
N ILE A 8 -24.55 -31.92 29.43
CA ILE A 8 -23.96 -31.62 28.12
C ILE A 8 -22.93 -30.51 28.35
N LEU A 9 -21.70 -30.92 28.61
CA LEU A 9 -20.52 -30.08 28.52
C LEU A 9 -19.82 -30.41 27.20
N THR A 10 -20.28 -29.80 26.11
CA THR A 10 -19.42 -29.63 24.93
C THR A 10 -19.72 -28.28 24.34
N PHE A 11 -18.91 -27.35 24.84
CA PHE A 11 -18.81 -25.95 24.50
C PHE A 11 -18.60 -25.79 22.99
N CYS A 12 -19.36 -24.88 22.39
CA CYS A 12 -19.32 -24.52 20.99
C CYS A 12 -17.89 -24.23 20.50
N VAL A 13 -17.36 -25.07 19.61
CA VAL A 13 -16.09 -24.84 18.91
C VAL A 13 -16.31 -23.97 17.66
N PHE A 14 -16.98 -22.82 17.79
CA PHE A 14 -17.17 -21.89 16.65
C PHE A 14 -17.28 -20.43 17.13
N SER A 15 -16.18 -19.80 17.54
CA SER A 15 -16.07 -18.32 17.54
C SER A 15 -14.67 -17.72 17.75
N SER A 16 -13.57 -18.46 17.53
CA SER A 16 -12.23 -17.88 17.79
C SER A 16 -11.77 -16.82 16.78
N PHE A 17 -12.45 -16.64 15.65
CA PHE A 17 -12.15 -15.57 14.68
C PHE A 17 -12.79 -14.22 15.04
N ALA A 18 -13.80 -14.18 15.90
CA ALA A 18 -14.58 -12.95 16.17
C ALA A 18 -13.91 -11.98 17.18
N GLN A 19 -12.79 -12.39 17.80
CA GLN A 19 -12.19 -11.68 18.93
C GLN A 19 -10.75 -11.18 18.69
N LYS A 20 -10.05 -11.63 17.66
CA LYS A 20 -8.67 -11.16 17.43
C LYS A 20 -8.67 -9.83 16.68
N LYS A 21 -8.20 -8.76 17.33
CA LYS A 21 -7.87 -7.46 16.69
C LYS A 21 -6.59 -7.52 15.84
N GLN A 22 -6.05 -8.72 15.65
CA GLN A 22 -4.79 -8.97 15.00
C GLN A 22 -4.90 -10.30 14.23
N LEU A 23 -4.50 -10.28 12.97
CA LEU A 23 -4.36 -11.44 12.10
C LEU A 23 -2.87 -11.67 11.87
N ASP A 24 -2.44 -12.92 12.02
CA ASP A 24 -1.02 -13.27 11.86
C ASP A 24 -0.64 -13.31 10.38
N GLU A 25 -1.58 -13.71 9.51
CA GLU A 25 -1.40 -13.81 8.07
C GLU A 25 -2.69 -13.46 7.34
N LEU A 26 -2.57 -12.83 6.17
CA LEU A 26 -3.68 -12.44 5.33
C LEU A 26 -3.24 -12.37 3.86
N THR A 27 -4.08 -12.84 2.95
CA THR A 27 -3.82 -12.73 1.51
C THR A 27 -4.73 -11.70 0.84
N PHE A 28 -4.33 -11.23 -0.35
CA PHE A 28 -5.19 -10.41 -1.20
C PHE A 28 -6.53 -11.09 -1.52
N ASP A 29 -6.52 -12.40 -1.80
CA ASP A 29 -7.73 -13.16 -2.14
C ASP A 29 -8.71 -13.21 -0.97
N ASP A 30 -8.21 -13.36 0.26
CA ASP A 30 -9.02 -13.29 1.47
C ASP A 30 -9.71 -11.92 1.62
N CYS A 31 -9.03 -10.84 1.23
CA CYS A 31 -9.59 -9.49 1.26
C CYS A 31 -10.75 -9.30 0.28
N GLN A 32 -10.78 -10.05 -0.82
CA GLN A 32 -11.86 -10.04 -1.81
C GLN A 32 -12.98 -11.06 -1.51
N ASN A 33 -12.72 -12.08 -0.69
CA ASN A 33 -13.69 -13.12 -0.37
C ASN A 33 -14.76 -12.64 0.62
N SER A 34 -16.01 -12.58 0.17
CA SER A 34 -17.15 -12.11 0.99
C SER A 34 -17.41 -12.92 2.25
N ALA A 35 -17.13 -14.23 2.24
CA ALA A 35 -17.32 -15.07 3.42
C ALA A 35 -16.27 -14.81 4.50
N PHE A 36 -15.11 -14.27 4.10
CA PHE A 36 -14.00 -13.92 4.97
C PHE A 36 -14.11 -12.45 5.41
N PHE A 37 -14.10 -11.50 4.47
CA PHE A 37 -13.96 -10.10 4.82
C PHE A 37 -15.10 -9.58 5.71
N GLN A 38 -16.33 -10.08 5.58
CA GLN A 38 -17.46 -9.64 6.40
C GLN A 38 -17.28 -9.95 7.91
N LYS A 39 -16.42 -10.91 8.24
CA LYS A 39 -16.11 -11.30 9.63
C LYS A 39 -15.00 -10.45 10.24
N VAL A 40 -14.19 -9.79 9.41
CA VAL A 40 -13.07 -8.96 9.84
C VAL A 40 -13.60 -7.59 10.29
N LYS A 41 -13.05 -7.05 11.37
CA LYS A 41 -13.41 -5.70 11.84
C LYS A 41 -12.52 -4.65 11.19
N ASN A 42 -13.00 -3.42 11.09
CA ASN A 42 -12.15 -2.29 10.69
C ASN A 42 -10.98 -2.10 11.64
N ASN A 43 -9.84 -1.66 11.11
CA ASN A 43 -8.59 -1.42 11.84
C ASN A 43 -8.05 -2.67 12.53
N THR A 44 -8.23 -3.84 11.91
CA THR A 44 -7.60 -5.09 12.36
C THR A 44 -6.14 -5.08 11.93
N ASN A 45 -5.22 -5.33 12.87
CA ASN A 45 -3.79 -5.39 12.57
C ASN A 45 -3.44 -6.66 11.80
N VAL A 46 -2.45 -6.58 10.94
CA VAL A 46 -1.92 -7.71 10.17
C VAL A 46 -0.42 -7.79 10.38
N LEU A 47 0.12 -8.98 10.66
CA LEU A 47 1.57 -9.18 10.80
C LEU A 47 2.25 -9.50 9.48
N ARG A 48 1.62 -10.38 8.68
CA ARG A 48 2.12 -10.79 7.35
C ARG A 48 1.03 -10.66 6.31
N TYR A 49 1.38 -10.12 5.15
CA TYR A 49 0.45 -9.93 4.05
C TYR A 49 1.04 -10.40 2.73
N THR A 50 0.29 -11.20 1.99
CA THR A 50 0.62 -11.58 0.61
C THR A 50 -0.20 -10.75 -0.36
N ALA A 51 0.47 -9.90 -1.11
CA ALA A 51 -0.14 -8.99 -2.07
C ALA A 51 -0.53 -9.68 -3.39
N ALA A 52 -1.32 -8.98 -4.22
CA ALA A 52 -1.80 -9.53 -5.49
C ALA A 52 -0.67 -9.81 -6.50
N ASP A 53 0.45 -9.09 -6.38
CA ASP A 53 1.68 -9.29 -7.17
C ASP A 53 2.56 -10.45 -6.64
N GLY A 54 2.12 -11.13 -5.58
CA GLY A 54 2.88 -12.18 -4.90
C GLY A 54 3.92 -11.67 -3.91
N SER A 55 4.04 -10.35 -3.70
CA SER A 55 4.93 -9.78 -2.69
C SER A 55 4.51 -10.19 -1.29
N LEU A 56 5.45 -10.74 -0.51
CA LEU A 56 5.27 -10.95 0.91
C LEU A 56 5.71 -9.69 1.67
N LEU A 57 4.84 -9.19 2.55
CA LEU A 57 5.10 -8.03 3.39
C LEU A 57 5.08 -8.43 4.85
N GLU A 58 6.13 -8.09 5.57
CA GLU A 58 6.24 -8.23 7.02
C GLU A 58 6.54 -6.89 7.69
N ILE A 59 6.24 -6.81 8.99
CA ILE A 59 6.58 -5.61 9.78
C ILE A 59 8.10 -5.50 9.87
N GLY A 60 8.63 -4.33 9.52
CA GLY A 60 10.07 -4.08 9.45
C GLY A 60 10.64 -4.17 8.04
N ASP A 61 9.91 -4.69 7.07
CA ASP A 61 10.36 -4.73 5.68
C ASP A 61 10.49 -3.33 5.10
N THR A 62 11.39 -3.20 4.12
CA THR A 62 11.64 -1.97 3.39
C THR A 62 10.88 -1.93 2.07
N LEU A 63 10.25 -0.79 1.79
CA LEU A 63 9.61 -0.47 0.52
C LEU A 63 10.27 0.76 -0.10
N VAL A 64 10.06 0.95 -1.40
CA VAL A 64 10.51 2.15 -2.11
C VAL A 64 9.30 2.94 -2.58
N ILE A 65 9.31 4.25 -2.33
CA ILE A 65 8.33 5.16 -2.91
C ILE A 65 8.62 5.30 -4.40
N GLY A 66 7.64 4.94 -5.23
CA GLY A 66 7.73 5.01 -6.67
C GLY A 66 7.38 6.39 -7.22
N VAL A 67 6.66 6.41 -8.33
CA VAL A 67 6.33 7.64 -9.08
C VAL A 67 4.98 8.19 -8.61
N PRO A 68 4.83 9.51 -8.41
CA PRO A 68 3.54 10.10 -8.07
C PRO A 68 2.52 9.89 -9.19
N SER A 69 1.32 9.41 -8.85
CA SER A 69 0.24 9.14 -9.83
C SER A 69 -0.79 10.28 -9.97
N GLY A 70 -0.64 11.37 -9.22
CA GLY A 70 -1.60 12.48 -9.17
C GLY A 70 -0.97 13.86 -9.26
N SER A 71 -1.83 14.88 -9.15
CA SER A 71 -1.40 16.27 -9.07
C SER A 71 -2.32 17.10 -8.18
N ILE A 72 -1.74 18.06 -7.46
CA ILE A 72 -2.44 19.06 -6.64
C ILE A 72 -2.32 20.41 -7.33
N THR A 73 -3.45 21.09 -7.52
CA THR A 73 -3.49 22.45 -8.07
C THR A 73 -3.91 23.45 -7.01
N ALA A 74 -3.05 24.40 -6.70
CA ALA A 74 -3.35 25.51 -5.80
C ALA A 74 -3.69 26.76 -6.63
N THR A 75 -4.89 27.30 -6.46
CA THR A 75 -5.34 28.52 -7.12
C THR A 75 -5.39 29.66 -6.12
N THR A 76 -4.58 30.69 -6.35
CA THR A 76 -4.61 31.92 -5.55
C THR A 76 -5.29 33.01 -6.35
N ALA A 77 -6.38 33.57 -5.81
CA ALA A 77 -7.03 34.73 -6.39
C ALA A 77 -6.44 35.98 -5.73
N VAL A 78 -5.71 36.78 -6.50
CA VAL A 78 -5.18 38.06 -6.01
C VAL A 78 -6.14 39.16 -6.47
N GLY A 79 -6.90 39.71 -5.52
CA GLY A 79 -7.79 40.87 -5.73
C GLY A 79 -7.04 42.18 -5.53
N ALA A 80 -7.19 43.13 -6.46
CA ALA A 80 -6.62 44.46 -6.34
C ALA A 80 -7.61 45.40 -5.64
N GLY A 81 -7.53 45.49 -4.31
CA GLY A 81 -8.18 46.54 -3.51
C GLY A 81 -9.71 46.56 -3.49
N ASN A 82 -10.28 47.50 -2.72
CA ASN A 82 -11.70 47.64 -2.34
C ASN A 82 -12.70 47.95 -3.49
N THR A 83 -12.34 47.67 -4.75
CA THR A 83 -13.21 47.83 -5.90
C THR A 83 -13.57 46.46 -6.44
N VAL A 84 -14.87 46.20 -6.60
CA VAL A 84 -15.44 45.00 -7.24
C VAL A 84 -14.83 44.85 -8.63
N GLY A 85 -13.73 44.09 -8.72
CA GLY A 85 -12.84 44.09 -9.87
C GLY A 85 -12.15 42.74 -10.00
N VAL A 86 -12.37 42.13 -11.17
CA VAL A 86 -11.82 40.88 -11.71
C VAL A 86 -10.53 40.42 -11.01
N ALA A 87 -10.66 39.41 -10.12
CA ALA A 87 -9.51 38.78 -9.50
C ALA A 87 -8.74 37.95 -10.53
N LYS A 88 -7.43 38.17 -10.65
CA LYS A 88 -6.58 37.29 -11.47
C LYS A 88 -6.27 36.05 -10.66
N ALA A 89 -6.84 34.92 -11.07
CA ALA A 89 -6.52 33.61 -10.51
C ALA A 89 -5.17 33.14 -11.07
N ARG A 90 -4.21 32.87 -10.18
CA ARG A 90 -2.95 32.22 -10.53
C ARG A 90 -2.95 30.81 -9.96
N SER A 91 -2.99 29.82 -10.84
CA SER A 91 -2.94 28.41 -10.48
C SER A 91 -1.52 27.85 -10.63
N ARG A 92 -1.09 27.04 -9.66
CA ARG A 92 0.15 26.25 -9.72
C ARG A 92 -0.18 24.79 -9.48
N THR A 93 0.23 23.93 -10.40
CA THR A 93 0.03 22.48 -10.30
C THR A 93 1.36 21.81 -9.96
N LYS A 94 1.34 20.87 -9.02
CA LYS A 94 2.49 20.04 -8.63
C LYS A 94 2.09 18.59 -8.62
N SER A 95 2.98 17.69 -9.02
CA SER A 95 2.76 16.24 -8.92
C SER A 95 2.74 15.80 -7.46
N SER A 96 1.86 14.86 -7.14
CA SER A 96 1.63 14.34 -5.79
C SER A 96 1.22 12.88 -5.84
N PHE A 97 1.42 12.18 -4.74
CA PHE A 97 0.89 10.83 -4.56
C PHE A 97 -0.62 10.89 -4.30
N THR A 98 -1.37 9.87 -4.68
CA THR A 98 -2.83 9.78 -4.50
C THR A 98 -3.21 8.80 -3.39
N THR A 99 -2.37 7.81 -3.12
CA THR A 99 -2.59 6.76 -2.12
C THR A 99 -1.70 6.91 -0.89
N ILE A 100 -0.68 7.76 -0.96
CA ILE A 100 0.23 8.05 0.16
C ILE A 100 -0.18 9.37 0.81
N ILE A 101 -0.63 9.31 2.07
CA ILE A 101 -0.98 10.47 2.87
C ILE A 101 0.04 10.71 3.98
N MET A 102 0.26 11.98 4.31
CA MET A 102 1.12 12.37 5.42
C MET A 102 0.40 12.11 6.74
N GLY A 103 1.09 11.48 7.70
CA GLY A 103 0.51 11.11 8.99
C GLY A 103 -0.31 9.82 8.95
N ARG A 104 -1.13 9.62 9.99
CA ARG A 104 -2.07 8.49 10.11
C ARG A 104 -3.45 8.92 9.59
N PRO A 105 -4.22 8.08 8.88
CA PRO A 105 -5.52 8.48 8.31
C PRO A 105 -6.54 8.92 9.37
N ALA A 106 -6.47 8.34 10.56
CA ALA A 106 -7.26 8.73 11.73
C ALA A 106 -6.41 9.45 12.80
N GLY A 107 -5.31 10.09 12.38
CA GLY A 107 -4.45 10.88 13.25
C GLY A 107 -4.97 12.31 13.44
N PHE A 108 -4.44 13.00 14.45
CA PHE A 108 -4.84 14.36 14.80
C PHE A 108 -4.81 15.33 13.60
N GLY A 109 -3.75 15.30 12.78
CA GLY A 109 -3.63 16.15 11.59
C GLY A 109 -4.73 15.90 10.56
N SER A 110 -4.99 14.64 10.19
CA SER A 110 -6.05 14.29 9.23
C SER A 110 -7.44 14.65 9.75
N ILE A 111 -7.69 14.51 11.05
CA ILE A 111 -8.96 14.91 11.68
C ILE A 111 -9.13 16.43 11.64
N MET A 112 -8.09 17.20 11.96
CA MET A 112 -8.14 18.67 11.91
C MET A 112 -8.41 19.18 10.50
N ASN A 113 -7.74 18.62 9.48
CA ASN A 113 -8.01 18.97 8.09
C ASN A 113 -9.46 18.65 7.71
N ALA A 114 -9.96 17.46 8.07
CA ALA A 114 -11.35 17.09 7.80
C ALA A 114 -12.37 18.02 8.50
N MET A 115 -12.08 18.46 9.74
CA MET A 115 -12.91 19.43 10.46
C MET A 115 -12.87 20.82 9.82
N ALA A 116 -11.74 21.21 9.23
CA ALA A 116 -11.59 22.44 8.45
C ALA A 116 -12.22 22.34 7.03
N GLY A 117 -12.75 21.17 6.64
CA GLY A 117 -13.28 20.93 5.30
C GLY A 117 -12.19 20.73 4.24
N GLU A 118 -10.95 20.50 4.67
CA GLU A 118 -9.79 20.28 3.81
C GLU A 118 -9.54 18.78 3.61
N ALA A 119 -8.98 18.43 2.44
CA ALA A 119 -8.59 17.06 2.14
C ALA A 119 -7.36 16.64 2.97
N PRO A 120 -7.12 15.32 3.16
CA PRO A 120 -5.87 14.83 3.70
C PRO A 120 -4.67 15.37 2.90
N GLU A 121 -3.59 15.71 3.60
CA GLU A 121 -2.36 16.15 2.95
C GLU A 121 -1.64 14.94 2.36
N ASN A 122 -1.58 14.86 1.03
CA ASN A 122 -0.88 13.78 0.35
C ASN A 122 0.63 14.03 0.30
N ALA A 123 1.41 12.95 0.19
CA ALA A 123 2.84 13.06 -0.02
C ALA A 123 3.15 13.81 -1.34
N GLY A 124 4.15 14.69 -1.30
CA GLY A 124 4.63 15.42 -2.48
C GLY A 124 5.59 14.59 -3.32
N ALA A 125 5.78 14.97 -4.59
CA ALA A 125 6.72 14.31 -5.51
C ALA A 125 8.18 14.26 -5.02
N ASN A 126 8.56 15.11 -4.05
CA ASN A 126 9.88 15.09 -3.43
C ASN A 126 10.17 13.80 -2.64
N MET A 127 9.16 12.97 -2.38
CA MET A 127 9.30 11.70 -1.68
C MET A 127 9.61 10.53 -2.62
N GLN A 128 9.59 10.75 -3.94
CA GLN A 128 9.90 9.71 -4.92
C GLN A 128 11.33 9.18 -4.74
N GLY A 129 11.47 7.86 -4.74
CA GLY A 129 12.74 7.15 -4.57
C GLY A 129 13.17 6.93 -3.13
N GLU A 130 12.45 7.48 -2.14
CA GLU A 130 12.78 7.28 -0.73
C GLU A 130 12.56 5.83 -0.29
N ILE A 131 13.47 5.34 0.54
CA ILE A 131 13.37 4.03 1.18
C ILE A 131 12.64 4.20 2.50
N VAL A 132 11.59 3.42 2.70
CA VAL A 132 10.70 3.49 3.86
C VAL A 132 10.53 2.12 4.48
N VAL A 133 10.20 2.06 5.77
CA VAL A 133 10.02 0.81 6.52
C VAL A 133 8.57 0.63 6.92
N ILE A 134 8.04 -0.58 6.76
CA ILE A 134 6.72 -0.98 7.23
C ILE A 134 6.71 -0.96 8.76
N SER A 135 6.04 0.03 9.33
CA SER A 135 5.89 0.18 10.78
C SER A 135 4.66 -0.54 11.31
N GLU A 136 3.58 -0.56 10.53
CA GLU A 136 2.31 -1.18 10.94
C GLU A 136 1.46 -1.50 9.70
N MET A 137 0.73 -2.61 9.72
CA MET A 137 -0.24 -2.95 8.69
C MET A 137 -1.62 -3.16 9.30
N LYS A 138 -2.64 -2.58 8.67
CA LYS A 138 -4.03 -2.64 9.10
C LYS A 138 -4.95 -2.89 7.92
N VAL A 139 -6.03 -3.62 8.16
CA VAL A 139 -7.10 -3.76 7.18
C VAL A 139 -8.37 -3.05 7.62
N SER A 140 -9.03 -2.42 6.65
CA SER A 140 -10.32 -1.78 6.83
C SER A 140 -11.18 -1.98 5.60
N HIS A 141 -12.50 -2.00 5.78
CA HIS A 141 -13.43 -2.10 4.66
C HIS A 141 -13.39 -0.81 3.84
N LYS A 142 -13.51 -0.95 2.51
CA LYS A 142 -13.63 0.17 1.54
C LYS A 142 -14.97 0.91 1.68
N GLY A 143 -15.22 1.54 2.82
CA GLY A 143 -16.43 2.30 3.16
C GLY A 143 -17.40 1.52 4.06
N SER A 144 -18.04 0.47 3.54
CA SER A 144 -19.03 -0.32 4.29
C SER A 144 -18.58 -1.76 4.52
N ARG A 145 -19.08 -2.41 5.57
CA ARG A 145 -18.75 -3.81 5.91
C ARG A 145 -19.10 -4.85 4.84
N LYS A 146 -19.87 -4.44 3.83
CA LYS A 146 -20.25 -5.29 2.68
C LYS A 146 -19.23 -5.22 1.54
N LYS A 147 -18.24 -4.35 1.64
CA LYS A 147 -17.20 -4.16 0.63
C LYS A 147 -15.90 -4.88 1.05
N PRO A 148 -15.05 -5.22 0.06
CA PRO A 148 -13.73 -5.80 0.30
C PRO A 148 -12.88 -4.98 1.26
N LEU A 149 -11.88 -5.65 1.83
CA LEU A 149 -10.88 -5.00 2.67
C LEU A 149 -9.83 -4.27 1.81
N ALA A 150 -9.32 -3.18 2.35
CA ALA A 150 -8.14 -2.48 1.88
C ALA A 150 -7.05 -2.62 2.93
N LEU A 151 -5.83 -2.90 2.49
CA LEU A 151 -4.65 -2.85 3.32
C LEU A 151 -4.15 -1.41 3.41
N THR A 152 -4.11 -0.88 4.62
CA THR A 152 -3.46 0.37 4.96
C THR A 152 -2.12 0.07 5.63
N ILE A 153 -1.04 0.60 5.08
CA ILE A 153 0.31 0.43 5.61
C ILE A 153 0.79 1.75 6.18
N LEU A 154 1.27 1.74 7.42
CA LEU A 154 1.98 2.85 8.02
C LEU A 154 3.47 2.69 7.75
N LEU A 155 4.05 3.72 7.15
CA LEU A 155 5.46 3.76 6.79
C LEU A 155 6.20 4.72 7.73
N GLY A 156 7.38 4.29 8.16
CA GLY A 156 8.35 5.10 8.90
C GLY A 156 9.66 5.25 8.12
N GLU A 157 10.50 6.19 8.53
CA GLU A 157 11.87 6.25 8.01
C GLU A 157 12.71 5.11 8.63
N PRO A 158 13.65 4.50 7.86
CA PRO A 158 14.56 3.47 8.39
C PRO A 158 15.35 3.95 9.61
N ASN A 159 15.68 5.25 9.65
CA ASN A 159 16.42 5.87 10.74
C ASN A 159 15.53 6.34 11.91
N GLY A 160 14.22 6.05 11.88
CA GLY A 160 13.26 6.44 12.92
C GLY A 160 12.94 7.94 13.00
N ARG A 161 13.42 8.71 12.03
CA ARG A 161 13.18 10.15 11.85
C ARG A 161 11.75 10.40 11.31
N ALA A 162 11.34 11.66 11.36
CA ALA A 162 10.01 12.10 10.92
C ALA A 162 10.03 12.67 9.50
N PHE A 163 8.97 12.38 8.75
CA PHE A 163 8.66 12.99 7.45
C PHE A 163 8.12 14.41 7.66
N GLY A 164 9.03 15.36 7.84
CA GLY A 164 8.68 16.73 8.19
C GLY A 164 8.04 16.80 9.58
N ILE A 165 6.78 17.25 9.65
CA ILE A 165 6.02 17.36 10.91
C ILE A 165 5.43 15.99 11.33
N ASN A 166 5.26 15.07 10.39
CA ASN A 166 4.61 13.79 10.62
C ASN A 166 5.63 12.68 10.84
N LYS A 167 5.55 11.95 11.97
CA LYS A 167 6.46 10.81 12.23
C LYS A 167 6.30 9.67 11.22
N TYR A 168 5.11 9.52 10.67
CA TYR A 168 4.76 8.43 9.75
C TYR A 168 4.02 8.99 8.54
N MET A 169 4.03 8.24 7.45
CA MET A 169 3.08 8.39 6.34
C MET A 169 2.24 7.12 6.23
N SER A 170 1.11 7.18 5.54
CA SER A 170 0.24 6.03 5.36
C SER A 170 -0.09 5.79 3.90
N VAL A 171 0.09 4.56 3.45
CA VAL A 171 -0.47 4.06 2.20
C VAL A 171 -1.89 3.60 2.51
N VAL A 172 -2.90 4.28 2.00
CA VAL A 172 -4.31 3.99 2.37
C VAL A 172 -4.87 2.73 1.72
N ASP A 173 -4.38 2.39 0.53
CA ASP A 173 -4.75 1.20 -0.24
C ASP A 173 -3.50 0.68 -0.95
N TYR A 174 -2.82 -0.29 -0.33
CA TYR A 174 -1.54 -0.82 -0.82
C TYR A 174 -1.65 -1.37 -2.25
N GLU A 175 -2.68 -2.15 -2.54
CA GLU A 175 -2.88 -2.76 -3.86
C GLU A 175 -3.03 -1.70 -4.94
N LYS A 176 -3.81 -0.64 -4.66
CA LYS A 176 -3.94 0.49 -5.58
C LYS A 176 -2.61 1.24 -5.73
N SER A 177 -1.84 1.36 -4.65
CA SER A 177 -0.54 2.04 -4.65
C SER A 177 0.48 1.30 -5.51
N VAL A 178 0.51 -0.04 -5.47
CA VAL A 178 1.38 -0.87 -6.31
C VAL A 178 0.94 -0.78 -7.76
N LEU A 179 -0.36 -0.94 -8.05
CA LEU A 179 -0.91 -0.80 -9.40
C LEU A 179 -0.66 0.59 -10.01
N GLY A 180 -0.70 1.64 -9.19
CA GLY A 180 -0.40 3.01 -9.59
C GLY A 180 1.09 3.33 -9.71
N GLY A 181 1.98 2.39 -9.35
CA GLY A 181 3.43 2.59 -9.33
C GLY A 181 3.92 3.55 -8.23
N GLU A 182 3.08 3.86 -7.24
CA GLU A 182 3.42 4.75 -6.12
C GLU A 182 4.25 4.04 -5.05
N ILE A 183 4.13 2.72 -4.94
CA ILE A 183 4.91 1.89 -4.01
C ILE A 183 5.47 0.68 -4.77
N ARG A 184 6.72 0.33 -4.46
CA ARG A 184 7.38 -0.87 -4.97
C ARG A 184 7.95 -1.65 -3.79
N SER A 185 7.66 -2.94 -3.74
CA SER A 185 8.35 -3.84 -2.81
C SER A 185 9.72 -4.20 -3.37
N LEU A 186 10.76 -4.17 -2.53
CA LEU A 186 12.11 -4.59 -2.92
C LEU A 186 12.20 -6.13 -3.05
N ASN A 187 11.32 -6.84 -2.37
CA ASN A 187 11.28 -8.30 -2.32
C ASN A 187 10.18 -8.89 -3.22
N ALA A 188 9.58 -8.08 -4.11
CA ALA A 188 8.57 -8.59 -5.03
C ALA A 188 9.16 -9.70 -5.92
N PRO A 189 8.48 -10.83 -6.10
CA PRO A 189 8.83 -11.80 -7.13
C PRO A 189 8.90 -11.08 -8.48
N MET A 190 9.94 -11.36 -9.26
CA MET A 190 10.08 -10.76 -10.58
C MET A 190 8.88 -11.14 -11.45
N THR A 191 8.20 -10.15 -12.03
CA THR A 191 7.07 -10.42 -12.92
C THR A 191 7.55 -11.03 -14.23
N ARG A 192 6.68 -11.77 -14.92
CA ARG A 192 6.97 -12.32 -16.26
C ARG A 192 7.45 -11.25 -17.24
N ASP A 193 6.82 -10.09 -17.25
CA ASP A 193 7.18 -8.99 -18.15
C ASP A 193 8.55 -8.38 -17.82
N GLU A 194 8.85 -8.20 -16.53
CA GLU A 194 10.19 -7.76 -16.08
C GLU A 194 11.26 -8.79 -16.42
N ALA A 195 10.97 -10.09 -16.25
CA ALA A 195 11.87 -11.18 -16.62
C ALA A 195 12.14 -11.18 -18.14
N ILE A 196 11.11 -11.01 -18.96
CA ILE A 196 11.26 -10.90 -20.42
C ILE A 196 12.07 -9.66 -20.80
N SER A 197 11.81 -8.51 -20.16
CA SER A 197 12.55 -7.27 -20.42
C SER A 197 14.03 -7.41 -20.08
N LYS A 198 14.36 -7.96 -18.90
CA LYS A 198 15.75 -8.24 -18.50
C LYS A 198 16.42 -9.24 -19.43
N LEU A 199 15.70 -10.27 -19.89
CA LEU A 199 16.23 -11.24 -20.84
C LEU A 199 16.55 -10.60 -22.19
N LYS A 200 15.69 -9.69 -22.68
CA LYS A 200 15.91 -8.92 -23.92
C LYS A 200 17.10 -7.97 -23.78
N GLU A 201 17.17 -7.21 -22.69
CA GLU A 201 18.29 -6.31 -22.41
C GLU A 201 19.61 -7.09 -22.30
N SER A 202 19.61 -8.23 -21.61
CA SER A 202 20.79 -9.10 -21.52
C SER A 202 21.20 -9.67 -22.88
N LYS A 203 20.22 -9.96 -23.75
CA LYS A 203 20.48 -10.41 -25.12
C LYS A 203 21.10 -9.29 -25.97
N GLU A 204 20.60 -8.07 -25.84
CA GLU A 204 21.19 -6.90 -26.50
C GLU A 204 22.62 -6.64 -26.02
N LEU A 205 22.89 -6.74 -24.72
CA LEU A 205 24.24 -6.60 -24.17
C LEU A 205 25.21 -7.66 -24.70
N LEU A 206 24.75 -8.91 -24.82
CA LEU A 206 25.52 -9.99 -25.44
C LEU A 206 25.80 -9.68 -26.92
N ASP A 207 24.80 -9.24 -27.67
CA ASP A 207 24.92 -8.93 -29.09
C ASP A 207 25.83 -7.70 -29.34
N LEU A 208 25.90 -6.78 -28.38
CA LEU A 208 26.84 -5.65 -28.36
C LEU A 208 28.26 -6.02 -27.89
N GLY A 209 28.49 -7.27 -27.47
CA GLY A 209 29.77 -7.72 -26.92
C GLY A 209 30.11 -7.14 -25.55
N LEU A 210 29.10 -6.68 -24.80
CA LEU A 210 29.22 -6.11 -23.45
C LEU A 210 28.95 -7.15 -22.34
N MET A 211 28.56 -8.37 -22.72
CA MET A 211 28.29 -9.50 -21.84
C MET A 211 28.80 -10.79 -22.49
N GLU A 212 29.32 -11.71 -21.69
CA GLU A 212 29.77 -13.01 -22.18
C GLU A 212 28.60 -13.97 -22.40
N GLN A 213 28.72 -14.89 -23.36
CA GLN A 213 27.68 -15.90 -23.64
C GLN A 213 27.31 -16.71 -22.38
N SER A 214 28.30 -17.04 -21.55
CA SER A 214 28.09 -17.80 -20.32
C SER A 214 27.30 -17.02 -19.25
N GLU A 215 27.38 -15.69 -19.24
CA GLU A 215 26.60 -14.84 -18.32
C GLU A 215 25.14 -14.76 -18.79
N TYR A 216 24.94 -14.56 -20.10
CA TYR A 216 23.62 -14.60 -20.70
C TYR A 216 22.91 -15.94 -20.46
N ASP A 217 23.61 -17.06 -20.62
CA ASP A 217 23.00 -18.38 -20.43
C ASP A 217 22.58 -18.63 -18.96
N LYS A 218 23.34 -18.12 -17.99
CA LYS A 218 22.94 -18.15 -16.57
C LYS A 218 21.68 -17.33 -16.33
N ILE A 219 21.66 -16.08 -16.81
CA ILE A 219 20.48 -15.19 -16.69
C ILE A 219 19.26 -15.87 -17.34
N LYS A 220 19.44 -16.45 -18.52
CA LYS A 220 18.37 -17.18 -19.20
C LYS A 220 17.86 -18.37 -18.38
N GLN A 221 18.75 -19.16 -17.78
CA GLN A 221 18.35 -20.28 -16.93
C GLN A 221 17.58 -19.84 -15.69
N GLU A 222 18.00 -18.74 -15.05
CA GLU A 222 17.31 -18.18 -13.87
C GLU A 222 15.94 -17.60 -14.21
N LEU A 223 15.81 -16.93 -15.36
CA LEU A 223 14.57 -16.27 -15.77
C LEU A 223 13.56 -17.20 -16.47
N THR A 224 14.02 -18.31 -17.05
CA THR A 224 13.12 -19.24 -17.78
C THR A 224 11.98 -19.80 -16.91
N PRO A 225 12.22 -20.28 -15.67
CA PRO A 225 11.15 -20.71 -14.78
C PRO A 225 10.12 -19.61 -14.52
N VAL A 226 10.58 -18.38 -14.24
CA VAL A 226 9.72 -17.21 -14.00
C VAL A 226 8.84 -16.89 -15.23
N ILE A 227 9.39 -17.05 -16.44
CA ILE A 227 8.68 -16.78 -17.70
C ILE A 227 7.67 -17.89 -18.04
N MET A 228 7.92 -19.13 -17.64
CA MET A 228 7.11 -20.29 -18.02
C MET A 228 6.05 -20.70 -16.98
N GLU A 229 6.24 -20.37 -15.70
CA GLU A 229 5.33 -20.77 -14.60
C GLU A 229 4.19 -19.77 -14.31
N GLN A 230 4.22 -18.57 -14.89
CA GLN A 230 3.14 -17.56 -14.85
C GLN A 230 2.47 -17.41 -16.22
#